data_AF-A0A351Q6T2-F1
#
_entry.id   AF-A0A351Q6T2-F1
#
_cell.length_a   1.000
_cell.length_b   1.000
_cell.length_c   1.000
_cell.angle_alpha   90.00
_cell.angle_beta   90.00
_cell.angle_gamma   90.00
#
_symmetry.space_group_name_H-M   'P 1'
#
loop_
_entity.id
_entity.type
_entity.pdbx_description
1 polymer ?
#
loop_
_entity_poly.entity_id
_entity_poly.type
_entity_poly.pdbx_seq_one_letter_code
_entity_poly.pdbx_strand_id
1 'polypeptide(L)'
;FLIAGCGGSSIKKVAPEDIFITELMPVSAASEPQWLELYNSTEASINLQDCEITNSQDQAFTITDSLVMEAQQYAVIANQNPRADFTYQSDLFELPPAGGISLTCNGSLIDKMTYQIGPPTIAATARSWQLIPDTDSNQAQSAEANDKVENWCYTILIEDYMIGDRRFATPGRANSVCESVMPYVSYNNQESVLIEGIDLAATLKVAEAEFARELSTSELPIWAIRDQVVTPEIAAKIAQLYFDNIEMLYTTEPFTIIDWNHAVWHFSWAISNLYRNGDTAVKAALQLAYEDAITRPETLERYNHIAIHHIRNDTVVMGDIHTPAHNRMRQLVVAPGNPAYLQSFAEYEENKRSAFALKTIDIVYRAKTFFEGFL
;
A
#
# COMPACT_ATOMS: atom_id res chain seq x y z
N PHE A 1 -15.82 8.76 -46.15
CA PHE A 1 -14.38 9.13 -46.15
C PHE A 1 -14.18 10.27 -45.16
N LEU A 2 -13.94 9.93 -43.89
CA LEU A 2 -13.42 10.88 -42.91
C LEU A 2 -11.92 10.64 -42.86
N ILE A 3 -11.18 11.58 -43.43
CA ILE A 3 -9.73 11.63 -43.33
C ILE A 3 -9.45 12.19 -41.94
N ALA A 4 -9.21 11.31 -40.97
CA ALA A 4 -8.52 11.69 -39.74
C ALA A 4 -7.04 11.84 -40.11
N GLY A 5 -6.60 13.09 -40.27
CA GLY A 5 -5.22 13.40 -40.57
C GLY A 5 -4.32 12.94 -39.42
N CYS A 6 -3.30 12.15 -39.76
CA CYS A 6 -2.11 12.01 -38.93
C CYS A 6 -1.40 13.38 -38.93
N GLY A 7 -1.75 14.26 -37.99
CA GLY A 7 -0.89 15.37 -37.64
C GLY A 7 0.34 14.79 -36.97
N GLY A 8 1.50 14.88 -37.62
CA GLY A 8 2.77 14.51 -36.97
C GLY A 8 2.90 15.32 -35.70
N SER A 9 3.06 14.65 -34.56
CA SER A 9 3.25 15.31 -33.28
C SER A 9 4.44 16.26 -33.40
N SER A 10 4.19 17.56 -33.27
CA SER A 10 5.26 18.55 -33.33
C SER A 10 6.03 18.48 -32.01
N ILE A 11 7.33 18.20 -32.08
CA ILE A 11 8.20 18.24 -30.91
C ILE A 11 8.25 19.68 -30.39
N LYS A 12 7.73 19.89 -29.17
CA LYS A 12 7.77 21.16 -28.44
C LYS A 12 9.15 21.34 -27.80
N LYS A 13 9.62 22.60 -27.72
CA LYS A 13 10.77 22.94 -26.89
C LYS A 13 10.38 22.88 -25.42
N VAL A 14 11.13 22.11 -24.63
CA VAL A 14 10.95 22.01 -23.18
C VAL A 14 11.09 23.38 -22.49
N ALA A 15 10.18 23.67 -21.57
CA ALA A 15 10.14 24.85 -20.72
C ALA A 15 10.07 24.43 -19.23
N PRO A 16 10.34 25.34 -18.28
CA PRO A 16 10.13 25.06 -16.85
C PRO A 16 8.75 24.46 -16.59
N GLU A 17 8.67 23.50 -15.66
CA GLU A 17 7.45 22.81 -15.23
C GLU A 17 6.81 21.84 -16.26
N ASP A 18 7.30 21.80 -17.51
CA ASP A 18 6.81 20.87 -18.55
C ASP A 18 7.09 19.40 -18.21
N ILE A 19 8.26 19.14 -17.62
CA ILE A 19 8.74 17.81 -17.25
C ILE A 19 9.05 17.83 -15.77
N PHE A 20 8.56 16.86 -15.01
CA PHE A 20 8.88 16.74 -13.60
C PHE A 20 9.01 15.29 -13.17
N ILE A 21 9.66 15.07 -12.03
CA ILE A 21 9.92 13.73 -11.51
C ILE A 21 8.68 13.16 -10.80
N THR A 22 8.32 11.91 -11.09
CA THR A 22 7.15 11.21 -10.52
C THR A 22 7.48 9.99 -9.68
N GLU A 23 8.65 9.37 -9.89
CA GLU A 23 9.06 8.18 -9.16
C GLU A 23 10.58 8.17 -8.98
N LEU A 24 11.04 7.75 -7.81
CA LEU A 24 12.43 7.52 -7.47
C LEU A 24 12.59 6.13 -6.90
N MET A 25 13.58 5.39 -7.37
CA MET A 25 14.05 4.19 -6.71
C MET A 25 15.52 4.37 -6.34
N PRO A 26 15.82 4.71 -5.07
CA PRO A 26 17.19 4.92 -4.62
C PRO A 26 17.97 3.60 -4.57
N VAL A 27 19.29 3.72 -4.48
CA VAL A 27 20.18 2.57 -4.30
C VAL A 27 19.96 1.95 -2.92
N SER A 28 19.53 0.69 -2.89
CA SER A 28 19.50 -0.13 -1.67
C SER A 28 20.74 -1.04 -1.51
N ALA A 29 21.37 -1.42 -2.63
CA ALA A 29 22.66 -2.11 -2.70
C ALA A 29 23.32 -1.86 -4.06
N ALA A 30 24.65 -2.01 -4.16
CA ALA A 30 25.42 -1.65 -5.36
C ALA A 30 25.06 -2.45 -6.64
N SER A 31 24.47 -3.65 -6.49
CA SER A 31 24.04 -4.50 -7.60
C SER A 31 22.59 -4.27 -8.05
N GLU A 32 21.89 -3.35 -7.39
CA GLU A 32 20.48 -3.15 -7.59
C GLU A 32 20.21 -1.96 -8.53
N PRO A 33 19.13 -2.04 -9.35
CA PRO A 33 18.73 -0.95 -10.23
C PRO A 33 18.31 0.27 -9.41
N GLN A 34 18.82 1.45 -9.79
CA GLN A 34 18.30 2.75 -9.38
C GLN A 34 17.75 3.48 -10.61
N TRP A 35 16.66 4.19 -10.43
CA TRP A 35 16.08 5.00 -11.49
C TRP A 35 15.33 6.20 -10.93
N LEU A 36 15.12 7.15 -11.82
CA LEU A 36 14.14 8.21 -11.68
C LEU A 36 13.18 8.14 -12.87
N GLU A 37 11.94 8.51 -12.66
CA GLU A 37 10.92 8.62 -13.68
C GLU A 37 10.55 10.08 -13.89
N LEU A 38 10.49 10.49 -15.15
CA LEU A 38 10.04 11.79 -15.59
C LEU A 38 8.65 11.68 -16.21
N TYR A 39 7.82 12.69 -16.01
CA TYR A 39 6.51 12.81 -16.66
C TYR A 39 6.44 14.07 -17.51
N ASN A 40 5.94 13.94 -18.75
CA ASN A 40 5.64 15.07 -19.63
C ASN A 40 4.19 15.53 -19.41
N SER A 41 4.03 16.66 -18.73
CA SER A 41 2.71 17.21 -18.38
C SER A 41 2.00 17.92 -19.54
N THR A 42 2.67 18.02 -20.69
CA THR A 42 2.19 18.82 -21.82
C THR A 42 1.41 17.98 -22.84
N GLU A 43 0.64 18.67 -23.69
CA GLU A 43 -0.11 18.09 -24.81
C GLU A 43 0.73 17.86 -26.08
N ALA A 44 2.06 17.97 -25.99
CA ALA A 44 2.98 17.82 -27.11
C ALA A 44 4.16 16.93 -26.73
N SER A 45 4.76 16.27 -27.71
CA SER A 45 5.97 15.48 -27.47
C SER A 45 7.17 16.41 -27.18
N ILE A 46 8.05 16.00 -26.28
CA ILE A 46 9.26 16.74 -25.89
C ILE A 46 10.46 15.81 -26.08
N ASN A 47 11.51 16.26 -26.75
CA ASN A 47 12.77 15.53 -26.83
C ASN A 47 13.73 16.03 -25.74
N LEU A 48 14.21 15.12 -24.89
CA LEU A 48 15.15 15.42 -23.81
C LEU A 48 16.62 15.24 -24.19
N GLN A 49 16.92 15.03 -25.47
CA GLN A 49 18.30 15.06 -25.95
C GLN A 49 19.01 16.36 -25.51
N ASP A 50 20.25 16.20 -25.06
CA ASP A 50 21.13 17.25 -24.51
C ASP A 50 20.64 17.88 -23.18
N CYS A 51 19.61 17.33 -22.55
CA CYS A 51 19.28 17.66 -21.17
C CYS A 51 20.26 16.98 -20.21
N GLU A 52 20.63 17.71 -19.16
CA GLU A 52 21.51 17.26 -18.09
C GLU A 52 20.70 17.03 -16.82
N ILE A 53 20.98 15.92 -16.15
CA ILE A 53 20.46 15.60 -14.81
C ILE A 53 21.63 15.70 -13.83
N THR A 54 21.42 16.49 -12.78
CA THR A 54 22.41 16.68 -11.70
C THR A 54 21.81 16.32 -10.35
N ASN A 55 22.67 15.92 -9.40
CA ASN A 55 22.26 15.70 -8.01
C ASN A 55 22.94 16.69 -7.05
N SER A 56 22.57 16.61 -5.77
CA SER A 56 23.12 17.46 -4.71
C SER A 56 24.59 17.18 -4.34
N GLN A 57 25.23 16.19 -4.96
CA GLN A 57 26.65 15.86 -4.80
C GLN A 57 27.50 16.35 -5.99
N ASP A 58 26.94 17.21 -6.84
CA ASP A 58 27.56 17.71 -8.08
C ASP A 58 27.89 16.60 -9.09
N GLN A 59 27.27 15.42 -8.95
CA GLN A 59 27.30 14.37 -9.96
C GLN A 59 26.30 14.68 -11.08
N ALA A 60 26.65 14.32 -12.32
CA ALA A 60 25.86 14.69 -13.48
C ALA A 60 26.00 13.68 -14.63
N PHE A 61 24.96 13.56 -15.43
CA PHE A 61 25.02 12.92 -16.75
C PHE A 61 24.10 13.65 -17.73
N THR A 62 24.41 13.50 -19.02
CA THR A 62 23.64 14.07 -20.12
C THR A 62 22.88 12.97 -20.86
N ILE A 63 21.64 13.25 -21.24
CA ILE A 63 20.86 12.41 -22.16
C ILE A 63 21.39 12.66 -23.57
N THR A 64 22.32 11.81 -24.00
CA THR A 64 23.10 12.01 -25.24
C THR A 64 22.34 11.57 -26.50
N ASP A 65 21.48 10.57 -26.36
CA ASP A 65 20.64 10.05 -27.43
C ASP A 65 19.27 10.74 -27.47
N SER A 66 18.56 10.60 -28.59
CA SER A 66 17.18 11.10 -28.70
C SER A 66 16.28 10.35 -27.71
N LEU A 67 15.67 11.09 -26.78
CA LEU A 67 14.67 10.60 -25.84
C LEU A 67 13.39 11.42 -26.01
N VAL A 68 12.48 10.94 -26.86
CA VAL A 68 11.21 11.61 -27.13
C VAL A 68 10.15 11.11 -26.16
N MET A 69 9.72 11.99 -25.26
CA MET A 69 8.56 11.77 -24.40
C MET A 69 7.31 12.24 -25.14
N GLU A 70 6.37 11.34 -25.39
CA GLU A 70 5.07 11.72 -25.94
C GLU A 70 4.26 12.56 -24.93
N ALA A 71 3.21 13.22 -25.42
CA ALA A 71 2.30 14.00 -24.57
C ALA A 71 1.70 13.12 -23.45
N GLN A 72 1.71 13.61 -22.21
CA GLN A 72 1.16 12.90 -21.06
C GLN A 72 1.75 11.49 -20.86
N GLN A 73 3.02 11.29 -21.20
CA GLN A 73 3.75 10.01 -21.03
C GLN A 73 4.94 10.14 -20.07
N TYR A 74 5.39 8.98 -19.60
CA TYR A 74 6.52 8.81 -18.69
C TYR A 74 7.80 8.44 -19.45
N ALA A 75 8.96 8.72 -18.86
CA ALA A 75 10.25 8.19 -19.28
C ALA A 75 11.07 7.74 -18.07
N VAL A 76 11.64 6.55 -18.17
CA VAL A 76 12.44 5.92 -17.12
C VAL A 76 13.92 6.10 -17.41
N ILE A 77 14.63 6.71 -16.47
CA ILE A 77 16.08 6.93 -16.55
C ILE A 77 16.77 6.11 -15.46
N ALA A 78 17.53 5.09 -15.85
CA ALA A 78 18.09 4.11 -14.90
C ALA A 78 19.59 3.86 -15.11
N ASN A 79 20.28 3.39 -14.07
CA ASN A 79 21.66 2.90 -14.22
C ASN A 79 21.69 1.50 -14.85
N GLN A 80 20.71 0.68 -14.51
CA GLN A 80 20.55 -0.72 -14.89
C GLN A 80 19.05 -1.02 -14.81
N ASN A 81 18.30 -1.13 -15.91
CA ASN A 81 16.90 -1.60 -15.85
C ASN A 81 16.47 -2.07 -17.25
N PRO A 82 15.84 -3.25 -17.44
CA PRO A 82 15.27 -3.65 -18.73
C PRO A 82 14.13 -2.75 -19.22
N ARG A 83 13.54 -1.89 -18.37
CA ARG A 83 12.48 -0.93 -18.72
C ARG A 83 12.96 0.52 -18.85
N ALA A 84 14.27 0.76 -18.90
CA ALA A 84 14.80 2.12 -19.05
C ALA A 84 14.62 2.63 -20.49
N ASP A 85 14.13 3.86 -20.62
CA ASP A 85 14.14 4.60 -21.88
C ASP A 85 15.50 5.26 -22.14
N PHE A 86 16.24 5.56 -21.06
CA PHE A 86 17.63 5.99 -21.13
C PHE A 86 18.47 5.35 -20.01
N THR A 87 19.66 4.86 -20.36
CA THR A 87 20.58 4.23 -19.40
C THR A 87 21.83 5.10 -19.20
N TYR A 88 22.13 5.46 -17.96
CA TYR A 88 23.36 6.15 -17.58
C TYR A 88 24.38 5.19 -16.95
N GLN A 89 25.66 5.54 -17.00
CA GLN A 89 26.71 4.75 -16.36
C GLN A 89 26.68 4.95 -14.84
N SER A 90 26.71 3.85 -14.09
CA SER A 90 26.51 3.88 -12.63
C SER A 90 27.58 4.65 -11.84
N ASP A 91 28.76 4.88 -12.42
CA ASP A 91 29.85 5.66 -11.82
C ASP A 91 29.69 7.18 -11.97
N LEU A 92 28.78 7.63 -12.85
CA LEU A 92 28.55 9.06 -13.10
C LEU A 92 27.54 9.67 -12.13
N PHE A 93 26.62 8.88 -11.57
CA PHE A 93 25.46 9.40 -10.85
C PHE A 93 24.87 8.39 -9.87
N GLU A 94 24.52 8.87 -8.68
CA GLU A 94 23.85 8.10 -7.65
C GLU A 94 22.59 8.80 -7.12
N LEU A 95 21.60 7.99 -6.74
CA LEU A 95 20.39 8.35 -6.01
C LEU A 95 20.51 7.86 -4.57
N PRO A 96 21.17 8.63 -3.68
CA PRO A 96 21.18 8.33 -2.24
C PRO A 96 19.76 8.41 -1.65
N PRO A 97 19.48 7.90 -0.45
CA PRO A 97 18.15 8.02 0.18
C PRO A 97 17.68 9.45 0.51
N ALA A 98 18.56 10.44 0.44
CA ALA A 98 18.21 11.85 0.59
C ALA A 98 19.14 12.72 -0.27
N GLY A 99 18.59 13.78 -0.85
CA GLY A 99 19.35 14.68 -1.72
C GLY A 99 18.45 15.60 -2.53
N GLY A 100 18.93 15.99 -3.69
CA GLY A 100 18.13 16.71 -4.69
C GLY A 100 18.50 16.27 -6.09
N ILE A 101 17.57 16.47 -7.02
CA ILE A 101 17.74 16.21 -8.45
C ILE A 101 17.37 17.50 -9.18
N SER A 102 18.09 17.83 -10.24
CA SER A 102 17.75 18.94 -11.12
C SER A 102 17.85 18.49 -12.57
N LEU A 103 16.84 18.85 -13.37
CA LEU A 103 16.80 18.65 -14.81
C LEU A 103 17.04 20.00 -15.49
N THR A 104 18.11 20.12 -16.27
CA THR A 104 18.45 21.33 -17.03
C THR A 104 18.50 21.00 -18.51
N CYS A 105 17.81 21.77 -19.34
CA CYS A 105 17.80 21.59 -20.79
C CYS A 105 18.15 22.91 -21.46
N ASN A 106 19.12 22.91 -22.39
CA ASN A 106 19.59 24.10 -23.09
C ASN A 106 19.97 25.27 -22.15
N GLY A 107 20.53 24.95 -20.97
CA GLY A 107 20.89 25.92 -19.93
C GLY A 107 19.74 26.52 -19.13
N SER A 108 18.49 26.06 -19.34
CA SER A 108 17.32 26.43 -18.53
C SER A 108 16.98 25.31 -17.55
N LEU A 109 16.76 25.67 -16.28
CA LEU A 109 16.25 24.74 -15.28
C LEU A 109 14.80 24.40 -15.62
N ILE A 110 14.52 23.11 -15.77
CA ILE A 110 13.20 22.59 -16.14
C ILE A 110 12.44 22.18 -14.88
N ASP A 111 13.10 21.38 -14.03
CA ASP A 111 12.57 20.92 -12.75
C ASP A 111 13.70 20.74 -11.75
N LYS A 112 13.37 20.88 -10.46
CA LYS A 112 14.28 20.63 -9.35
C LYS A 112 13.48 20.28 -8.12
N MET A 113 13.72 19.07 -7.61
CA MET A 113 13.15 18.61 -6.36
C MET A 113 14.24 18.30 -5.32
N THR A 114 13.86 18.35 -4.06
CA THR A 114 14.62 17.76 -2.96
C THR A 114 13.83 16.63 -2.34
N TYR A 115 14.53 15.59 -1.87
CA TYR A 115 13.90 14.43 -1.29
C TYR A 115 14.62 13.94 -0.04
N GLN A 116 13.82 13.38 0.85
CA GLN A 116 14.29 12.63 2.00
C GLN A 116 13.38 11.41 2.12
N ILE A 117 13.85 10.30 1.57
CA ILE A 117 13.16 9.02 1.72
C ILE A 117 13.31 8.62 3.18
N GLY A 118 12.21 8.14 3.77
CA GLY A 118 12.18 7.73 5.17
C GLY A 118 13.25 6.68 5.50
N PRO A 119 13.46 6.37 6.79
CA PRO A 119 14.47 5.40 7.18
C PRO A 119 14.29 4.09 6.40
N PRO A 120 15.39 3.49 5.90
CA PRO A 120 15.33 2.26 5.14
C PRO A 120 14.88 1.12 6.05
N THR A 121 13.57 0.86 6.08
CA THR A 121 13.04 -0.42 6.56
C THR A 121 13.16 -1.44 5.43
N ILE A 122 13.09 -2.72 5.76
CA ILE A 122 13.08 -3.80 4.74
C ILE A 122 12.00 -3.52 3.68
N ALA A 123 10.84 -3.01 4.09
CA ALA A 123 9.78 -2.63 3.18
C ALA A 123 10.10 -1.36 2.37
N ALA A 124 10.67 -0.32 2.99
CA ALA A 124 11.03 0.91 2.27
C ALA A 124 12.12 0.66 1.22
N THR A 125 13.10 -0.21 1.50
CA THR A 125 14.17 -0.57 0.53
C THR A 125 13.67 -1.41 -0.64
N ALA A 126 12.48 -2.00 -0.51
CA ALA A 126 11.84 -2.82 -1.54
C ALA A 126 10.90 -2.01 -2.44
N ARG A 127 10.64 -0.73 -2.14
CA ARG A 127 9.61 0.08 -2.79
C ARG A 127 10.23 1.33 -3.38
N SER A 128 9.77 1.74 -4.56
CA SER A 128 10.03 3.10 -5.02
C SER A 128 9.27 4.11 -4.18
N TRP A 129 9.81 5.32 -4.14
CA TRP A 129 9.18 6.50 -3.61
C TRP A 129 8.53 7.23 -4.79
N GLN A 130 7.23 7.47 -4.71
CA GLN A 130 6.42 7.93 -5.83
C GLN A 130 5.54 9.12 -5.43
N LEU A 131 5.28 10.00 -6.39
CA LEU A 131 4.32 11.09 -6.26
C LEU A 131 2.90 10.51 -6.21
N ILE A 132 2.08 10.95 -5.27
CA ILE A 132 0.67 10.50 -5.15
C ILE A 132 -0.05 10.74 -6.49
N PRO A 133 -0.78 9.75 -7.04
CA PRO A 133 -1.50 9.92 -8.30
C PRO A 133 -2.71 10.84 -8.16
N ASP A 134 -3.13 11.49 -9.26
CA ASP A 134 -4.29 12.39 -9.32
C ASP A 134 -5.58 11.76 -8.78
N THR A 135 -5.73 10.45 -8.98
CA THR A 135 -6.91 9.68 -8.53
C THR A 135 -7.09 9.70 -7.02
N ASP A 136 -6.01 9.95 -6.28
CA ASP A 136 -5.95 9.77 -4.83
C ASP A 136 -5.86 11.10 -4.08
N SER A 137 -5.17 12.09 -4.64
CA SER A 137 -4.92 13.39 -3.99
C SER A 137 -6.03 14.41 -4.19
N ASN A 138 -6.94 14.20 -5.16
CA ASN A 138 -7.81 15.25 -5.72
C ASN A 138 -7.03 16.51 -6.16
N GLN A 139 -5.73 16.39 -6.41
CA GLN A 139 -4.83 17.44 -6.89
C GLN A 139 -4.10 16.92 -8.12
N ALA A 140 -4.06 17.71 -9.18
CA ALA A 140 -3.28 17.36 -10.37
C ALA A 140 -1.79 17.30 -10.03
N GLN A 141 -1.10 16.29 -10.53
CA GLN A 141 0.35 16.18 -10.51
C GLN A 141 0.96 17.36 -11.26
N SER A 142 1.97 17.97 -10.67
CA SER A 142 2.70 19.11 -11.23
C SER A 142 4.13 19.13 -10.70
N ALA A 143 4.98 19.96 -11.32
CA ALA A 143 6.32 20.22 -10.80
C ALA A 143 6.26 20.78 -9.36
N GLU A 144 5.37 21.73 -9.08
CA GLU A 144 5.25 22.27 -7.71
C GLU A 144 4.71 21.26 -6.70
N ALA A 145 3.96 20.25 -7.17
CA ALA A 145 3.49 19.17 -6.32
C ALA A 145 4.61 18.20 -5.96
N ASN A 146 5.58 17.96 -6.86
CA ASN A 146 6.70 17.06 -6.62
C ASN A 146 7.75 17.63 -5.64
N ASP A 147 7.71 18.95 -5.39
CA ASP A 147 8.56 19.63 -4.41
C ASP A 147 8.13 19.42 -2.95
N LYS A 148 6.92 18.89 -2.73
CA LYS A 148 6.31 18.76 -1.40
C LYS A 148 6.40 17.32 -0.92
N VAL A 149 7.21 17.08 0.12
CA VAL A 149 7.44 15.72 0.67
C VAL A 149 6.13 15.02 1.08
N GLU A 150 5.12 15.76 1.52
CA GLU A 150 3.80 15.25 1.88
C GLU A 150 3.01 14.69 0.68
N ASN A 151 3.39 15.05 -0.54
CA ASN A 151 2.81 14.53 -1.77
C ASN A 151 3.46 13.24 -2.25
N TRP A 152 4.45 12.73 -1.51
CA TRP A 152 5.15 11.49 -1.86
C TRP A 152 4.80 10.36 -0.90
N CYS A 153 4.80 9.15 -1.44
CA CYS A 153 4.53 7.93 -0.70
C CYS A 153 5.37 6.78 -1.25
N TYR A 154 5.26 5.59 -0.67
CA TYR A 154 5.86 4.39 -1.25
C TYR A 154 4.86 3.59 -2.09
N THR A 155 5.28 3.05 -3.23
CA THR A 155 4.46 2.15 -4.07
C THR A 155 3.93 0.97 -3.27
N ILE A 156 2.64 0.65 -3.39
CA ILE A 156 2.03 -0.42 -2.59
C ILE A 156 2.62 -1.80 -2.93
N LEU A 157 2.76 -2.65 -1.90
CA LEU A 157 3.39 -3.98 -1.97
C LEU A 157 2.46 -5.06 -2.54
N ILE A 158 1.92 -4.84 -3.74
CA ILE A 158 1.14 -5.86 -4.48
C ILE A 158 1.92 -6.36 -5.69
N GLU A 159 1.70 -7.63 -6.04
CA GLU A 159 2.45 -8.35 -7.07
C GLU A 159 2.39 -7.68 -8.45
N ASP A 160 1.29 -6.98 -8.76
CA ASP A 160 1.13 -6.23 -10.02
C ASP A 160 2.14 -5.08 -10.19
N TYR A 161 2.75 -4.61 -9.08
CA TYR A 161 3.81 -3.60 -9.08
C TYR A 161 5.21 -4.22 -8.94
N MET A 162 5.34 -5.54 -8.91
CA MET A 162 6.65 -6.18 -8.76
C MET A 162 7.42 -6.18 -10.10
N ILE A 163 8.59 -5.54 -10.13
CA ILE A 163 9.45 -5.42 -11.33
C ILE A 163 10.76 -6.23 -11.25
N GLY A 164 10.94 -6.96 -10.17
CA GLY A 164 12.12 -7.78 -9.88
C GLY A 164 11.88 -8.56 -8.60
N ASP A 165 12.91 -9.25 -8.10
CA ASP A 165 12.77 -9.95 -6.82
C ASP A 165 12.58 -8.93 -5.69
N ARG A 166 11.37 -8.87 -5.12
CA ARG A 166 11.02 -8.00 -3.99
C ARG A 166 11.24 -6.50 -4.27
N ARG A 167 10.99 -6.06 -5.51
CA ARG A 167 11.05 -4.65 -5.91
C ARG A 167 9.70 -4.20 -6.46
N PHE A 168 9.08 -3.23 -5.79
CA PHE A 168 7.73 -2.73 -6.07
C PHE A 168 7.81 -1.30 -6.60
N ALA A 169 7.28 -1.10 -7.80
CA ALA A 169 7.40 0.13 -8.55
C ALA A 169 6.44 0.24 -9.74
N THR A 170 6.43 1.43 -10.35
CA THR A 170 5.60 1.79 -11.51
C THR A 170 6.39 2.34 -12.71
N PRO A 171 7.59 1.83 -13.04
CA PRO A 171 8.41 2.44 -14.09
C PRO A 171 7.69 2.40 -15.44
N GLY A 172 7.53 3.57 -16.05
CA GLY A 172 6.93 3.81 -17.35
C GLY A 172 5.40 3.86 -17.32
N ARG A 173 4.76 4.00 -16.16
CA ARG A 173 3.29 4.06 -16.03
C ARG A 173 2.87 4.93 -14.85
N ALA A 174 1.58 5.26 -14.80
CA ALA A 174 1.01 5.98 -13.68
C ALA A 174 1.31 5.28 -12.34
N ASN A 175 1.68 6.10 -11.35
CA ASN A 175 1.98 5.68 -9.98
C ASN A 175 0.82 4.93 -9.33
N SER A 176 1.14 4.00 -8.43
CA SER A 176 0.12 3.22 -7.73
C SER A 176 -0.60 4.08 -6.70
N VAL A 177 -1.73 3.57 -6.22
CA VAL A 177 -2.33 4.11 -5.00
C VAL A 177 -1.34 4.06 -3.84
N CYS A 178 -1.42 5.05 -2.97
CA CYS A 178 -0.60 5.13 -1.77
C CYS A 178 -1.29 4.45 -0.59
N GLU A 179 -0.57 3.72 0.25
CA GLU A 179 -1.15 3.20 1.49
C GLU A 179 -1.40 4.32 2.52
N SER A 180 -0.56 5.36 2.50
CA SER A 180 -0.65 6.50 3.42
C SER A 180 -1.82 7.46 3.12
N VAL A 181 -2.44 7.39 1.94
CA VAL A 181 -3.63 8.19 1.60
C VAL A 181 -4.93 7.46 1.89
N MET A 182 -4.85 6.24 2.45
CA MET A 182 -6.02 5.47 2.83
C MET A 182 -6.71 6.12 4.03
N PRO A 183 -8.03 6.34 3.98
CA PRO A 183 -8.73 7.31 4.83
C PRO A 183 -8.80 6.95 6.32
N TYR A 184 -8.50 5.70 6.70
CA TYR A 184 -8.54 5.25 8.09
C TYR A 184 -7.23 4.61 8.57
N VAL A 185 -6.14 4.75 7.80
CA VAL A 185 -4.83 4.20 8.17
C VAL A 185 -4.04 5.19 9.01
N SER A 186 -3.35 4.67 10.03
CA SER A 186 -2.48 5.43 10.92
C SER A 186 -1.18 4.68 11.18
N TYR A 187 -0.09 5.42 11.42
CA TYR A 187 1.25 4.86 11.59
C TYR A 187 1.80 5.24 12.97
N ASN A 188 2.10 4.24 13.81
CA ASN A 188 2.59 4.45 15.20
C ASN A 188 1.73 5.43 16.03
N ASN A 189 0.43 5.54 15.73
CA ASN A 189 -0.47 6.46 16.41
C ASN A 189 -1.77 5.73 16.81
N GLN A 190 -1.66 4.97 17.89
CA GLN A 190 -2.76 4.16 18.42
C GLN A 190 -3.97 5.02 18.82
N GLU A 191 -3.73 6.21 19.39
CA GLU A 191 -4.79 7.12 19.85
C GLU A 191 -5.80 7.45 18.73
N SER A 192 -5.33 7.59 17.49
CA SER A 192 -6.19 7.91 16.34
C SER A 192 -7.17 6.80 15.93
N VAL A 193 -6.98 5.58 16.42
CA VAL A 193 -7.77 4.40 16.04
C VAL A 193 -8.47 3.72 17.22
N LEU A 194 -8.39 4.30 18.42
CA LEU A 194 -9.09 3.78 19.59
C LEU A 194 -10.61 4.01 19.47
N ILE A 195 -11.37 2.98 19.83
CA ILE A 195 -12.83 3.01 19.82
C ILE A 195 -13.33 3.41 21.20
N GLU A 196 -13.95 4.59 21.28
CA GLU A 196 -14.59 5.05 22.51
C GLU A 196 -15.73 4.11 22.92
N GLY A 197 -15.73 3.72 24.21
CA GLY A 197 -16.77 2.89 24.81
C GLY A 197 -16.68 1.40 24.46
N ILE A 198 -15.57 0.92 23.90
CA ILE A 198 -15.42 -0.49 23.50
C ILE A 198 -15.61 -1.46 24.67
N ASP A 199 -16.46 -2.46 24.46
CA ASP A 199 -16.62 -3.64 25.33
C ASP A 199 -15.90 -4.82 24.68
N LEU A 200 -14.63 -5.00 25.05
CA LEU A 200 -13.78 -6.08 24.56
C LEU A 200 -14.34 -7.46 24.95
N ALA A 201 -14.93 -7.60 26.13
CA ALA A 201 -15.45 -8.89 26.58
C ALA A 201 -16.68 -9.32 25.76
N ALA A 202 -17.59 -8.37 25.45
CA ALA A 202 -18.71 -8.62 24.55
C ALA A 202 -18.25 -8.84 23.11
N THR A 203 -17.25 -8.08 22.65
CA THR A 203 -16.67 -8.28 21.30
C THR A 203 -16.01 -9.65 21.15
N LEU A 204 -15.37 -10.19 22.19
CA LEU A 204 -14.84 -11.56 22.16
C LEU A 204 -15.95 -12.63 22.11
N LYS A 205 -17.16 -12.36 22.61
CA LYS A 205 -18.31 -13.26 22.39
C LYS A 205 -18.76 -13.22 20.93
N VAL A 206 -18.71 -12.06 20.27
CA VAL A 206 -18.92 -11.95 18.83
C VAL A 206 -17.88 -12.77 18.07
N ALA A 207 -16.60 -12.67 18.46
CA ALA A 207 -15.51 -13.46 17.88
C ALA A 207 -15.77 -14.98 18.00
N GLU A 208 -16.10 -15.47 19.19
CA GLU A 208 -16.47 -16.88 19.41
C GLU A 208 -17.63 -17.31 18.50
N ALA A 209 -18.68 -16.48 18.39
CA ALA A 209 -19.83 -16.77 17.56
C ALA A 209 -19.52 -16.73 16.06
N GLU A 210 -18.58 -15.89 15.60
CA GLU A 210 -18.12 -15.88 14.21
C GLU A 210 -17.19 -17.06 13.91
N PHE A 211 -16.30 -17.45 14.82
CA PHE A 211 -15.44 -18.65 14.66
C PHE A 211 -16.24 -19.95 14.60
N ALA A 212 -17.31 -20.07 15.39
CA ALA A 212 -18.22 -21.23 15.35
C ALA A 212 -18.93 -21.43 13.99
N ARG A 213 -18.80 -20.48 13.05
CA ARG A 213 -19.37 -20.56 11.71
C ARG A 213 -18.39 -21.11 10.67
N GLU A 214 -17.10 -21.20 11.01
CA GLU A 214 -16.04 -21.74 10.14
C GLU A 214 -16.01 -21.09 8.74
N LEU A 215 -16.03 -19.76 8.71
CA LEU A 215 -16.02 -18.97 7.47
C LEU A 215 -14.65 -18.32 7.26
N SER A 216 -14.33 -17.98 6.01
CA SER A 216 -13.14 -17.18 5.65
C SER A 216 -13.18 -15.73 6.18
N THR A 217 -14.18 -15.38 6.98
CA THR A 217 -14.35 -14.06 7.62
C THR A 217 -14.45 -14.16 9.14
N SER A 218 -14.26 -15.35 9.70
CA SER A 218 -14.48 -15.63 11.12
C SER A 218 -13.53 -14.88 12.05
N GLU A 219 -12.33 -14.56 11.57
CA GLU A 219 -11.30 -13.80 12.28
C GLU A 219 -11.58 -12.30 12.40
N LEU A 220 -12.50 -11.77 11.57
CA LEU A 220 -12.71 -10.33 11.45
C LEU A 220 -13.03 -9.61 12.76
N PRO A 221 -13.74 -10.18 13.75
CA PRO A 221 -13.93 -9.51 15.04
C PRO A 221 -12.61 -9.30 15.81
N ILE A 222 -11.65 -10.25 15.71
CA ILE A 222 -10.33 -10.09 16.33
C ILE A 222 -9.49 -9.09 15.53
N TRP A 223 -9.51 -9.18 14.21
CA TRP A 223 -8.89 -8.18 13.35
C TRP A 223 -9.41 -6.77 13.67
N ALA A 224 -10.72 -6.63 13.89
CA ALA A 224 -11.36 -5.35 14.19
C ALA A 224 -10.87 -4.69 15.49
N ILE A 225 -10.37 -5.45 16.45
CA ILE A 225 -9.89 -4.91 17.73
C ILE A 225 -8.36 -4.89 17.83
N ARG A 226 -7.64 -5.16 16.74
CA ARG A 226 -6.18 -5.35 16.73
C ARG A 226 -5.37 -4.17 17.30
N ASP A 227 -5.93 -2.97 17.22
CA ASP A 227 -5.27 -1.74 17.63
C ASP A 227 -5.75 -1.23 19.00
N GLN A 228 -6.65 -1.96 19.66
CA GLN A 228 -7.25 -1.51 20.92
C GLN A 228 -6.36 -1.84 22.11
N VAL A 229 -6.50 -1.07 23.19
CA VAL A 229 -5.80 -1.36 24.46
C VAL A 229 -6.50 -2.53 25.15
N VAL A 230 -5.77 -3.64 25.34
CA VAL A 230 -6.30 -4.87 25.96
C VAL A 230 -5.65 -5.12 27.32
N THR A 231 -6.38 -5.80 28.22
CA THR A 231 -5.78 -6.33 29.45
C THR A 231 -5.07 -7.67 29.16
N PRO A 232 -4.17 -8.13 30.04
CA PRO A 232 -3.53 -9.45 29.90
C PRO A 232 -4.53 -10.61 29.81
N GLU A 233 -5.67 -10.52 30.49
CA GLU A 233 -6.73 -11.54 30.44
C GLU A 233 -7.43 -11.58 29.08
N ILE A 234 -7.74 -10.41 28.51
CA ILE A 234 -8.28 -10.29 27.15
C ILE A 234 -7.25 -10.80 26.15
N ALA A 235 -5.98 -10.43 26.31
CA ALA A 235 -4.88 -10.87 25.45
C ALA A 235 -4.70 -12.40 25.48
N ALA A 236 -4.75 -13.03 26.66
CA ALA A 236 -4.68 -14.48 26.80
C ALA A 236 -5.86 -15.18 26.12
N LYS A 237 -7.07 -14.61 26.21
CA LYS A 237 -8.25 -15.15 25.52
C LYS A 237 -8.14 -15.02 24.00
N ILE A 238 -7.57 -13.92 23.50
CA ILE A 238 -7.27 -13.75 22.07
C ILE A 238 -6.23 -14.77 21.60
N ALA A 239 -5.17 -15.02 22.39
CA ALA A 239 -4.17 -16.04 22.07
C ALA A 239 -4.79 -17.44 21.99
N GLN A 240 -5.72 -17.78 22.88
CA GLN A 240 -6.45 -19.04 22.83
C GLN A 240 -7.30 -19.15 21.55
N LEU A 241 -8.10 -18.12 21.24
CA LEU A 241 -8.89 -18.08 20.01
C LEU A 241 -8.01 -18.20 18.76
N TYR A 242 -6.80 -17.64 18.79
CA TYR A 242 -5.83 -17.79 17.71
C TYR A 242 -5.46 -19.25 17.46
N PHE A 243 -4.93 -19.94 18.47
CA PHE A 243 -4.50 -21.33 18.30
C PHE A 243 -5.66 -22.30 18.03
N ASP A 244 -6.85 -22.02 18.55
CA ASP A 244 -8.04 -22.84 18.30
C ASP A 244 -8.52 -22.76 16.85
N ASN A 245 -8.23 -21.67 16.13
CA ASN A 245 -8.90 -21.37 14.86
C ASN A 245 -7.96 -21.10 13.67
N ILE A 246 -6.69 -20.75 13.88
CA ILE A 246 -5.79 -20.34 12.77
C ILE A 246 -5.65 -21.41 11.69
N GLU A 247 -5.56 -22.68 12.08
CA GLU A 247 -5.42 -23.80 11.14
C GLU A 247 -6.72 -24.07 10.36
N MET A 248 -7.88 -23.88 10.99
CA MET A 248 -9.18 -24.07 10.33
C MET A 248 -9.35 -23.11 9.14
N LEU A 249 -8.85 -21.87 9.26
CA LEU A 249 -8.97 -20.84 8.22
C LEU A 249 -8.40 -21.28 6.87
N TYR A 250 -7.31 -22.06 6.84
CA TYR A 250 -6.70 -22.60 5.61
C TYR A 250 -7.65 -23.47 4.77
N THR A 251 -8.69 -24.02 5.39
CA THR A 251 -9.64 -24.94 4.75
C THR A 251 -11.02 -24.35 4.52
N THR A 252 -11.22 -23.07 4.86
CA THR A 252 -12.50 -22.39 4.68
C THR A 252 -12.83 -22.13 3.22
N GLU A 253 -14.10 -22.30 2.86
CA GLU A 253 -14.60 -21.93 1.54
C GLU A 253 -14.55 -20.41 1.36
N PRO A 254 -14.09 -19.90 0.19
CA PRO A 254 -14.10 -18.47 -0.09
C PRO A 254 -15.50 -17.86 -0.02
N PHE A 255 -15.56 -16.66 0.52
CA PHE A 255 -16.76 -15.81 0.54
C PHE A 255 -16.46 -14.53 -0.25
N THR A 256 -17.01 -14.43 -1.46
CA THR A 256 -16.69 -13.35 -2.41
C THR A 256 -15.19 -13.29 -2.76
N ILE A 257 -14.51 -12.17 -2.53
CA ILE A 257 -13.05 -12.03 -2.67
C ILE A 257 -12.26 -12.53 -1.45
N ILE A 258 -12.93 -12.80 -0.34
CA ILE A 258 -12.30 -13.14 0.93
C ILE A 258 -12.15 -14.65 1.02
N ASP A 259 -10.91 -15.11 1.09
CA ASP A 259 -10.54 -16.52 1.20
C ASP A 259 -9.59 -16.75 2.37
N TRP A 260 -9.11 -17.99 2.48
CA TRP A 260 -8.19 -18.40 3.53
C TRP A 260 -6.93 -17.53 3.59
N ASN A 261 -6.41 -17.06 2.45
CA ASN A 261 -5.19 -16.25 2.40
C ASN A 261 -5.43 -14.91 3.09
N HIS A 262 -6.54 -14.24 2.76
CA HIS A 262 -6.97 -13.04 3.45
C HIS A 262 -7.15 -13.29 4.96
N ALA A 263 -7.88 -14.35 5.33
CA ALA A 263 -8.19 -14.66 6.72
C ALA A 263 -6.93 -14.90 7.57
N VAL A 264 -5.99 -15.73 7.08
CA VAL A 264 -4.73 -16.02 7.78
C VAL A 264 -3.88 -14.75 7.93
N TRP A 265 -3.79 -13.94 6.87
CA TRP A 265 -3.10 -12.64 6.93
C TRP A 265 -3.71 -11.73 7.99
N HIS A 266 -5.03 -11.54 7.97
CA HIS A 266 -5.70 -10.59 8.87
C HIS A 266 -5.63 -11.06 10.32
N PHE A 267 -5.76 -12.36 10.59
CA PHE A 267 -5.63 -12.87 11.96
C PHE A 267 -4.19 -12.71 12.49
N SER A 268 -3.20 -13.00 11.65
CA SER A 268 -1.78 -12.85 12.01
C SER A 268 -1.40 -11.38 12.26
N TRP A 269 -1.94 -10.47 11.44
CA TRP A 269 -1.81 -9.03 11.64
C TRP A 269 -2.46 -8.59 12.96
N ALA A 270 -3.62 -9.14 13.29
CA ALA A 270 -4.30 -8.82 14.54
C ALA A 270 -3.43 -9.14 15.77
N ILE A 271 -2.85 -10.34 15.80
CA ILE A 271 -1.96 -10.79 16.87
C ILE A 271 -0.70 -9.91 16.94
N SER A 272 -0.11 -9.58 15.79
CA SER A 272 1.07 -8.71 15.75
C SER A 272 0.80 -7.34 16.35
N ASN A 273 -0.28 -6.66 15.94
CA ASN A 273 -0.57 -5.32 16.45
C ASN A 273 -0.89 -5.33 17.95
N LEU A 274 -1.69 -6.29 18.42
CA LEU A 274 -2.00 -6.42 19.85
C LEU A 274 -0.74 -6.67 20.68
N TYR A 275 0.16 -7.54 20.22
CA TYR A 275 1.43 -7.80 20.89
C TYR A 275 2.32 -6.55 20.88
N ARG A 276 2.49 -5.90 19.73
CA ARG A 276 3.43 -4.78 19.56
C ARG A 276 3.00 -3.54 20.35
N ASN A 277 1.70 -3.26 20.38
CA ASN A 277 1.10 -2.16 21.15
C ASN A 277 0.92 -2.50 22.65
N GLY A 278 0.99 -3.78 23.01
CA GLY A 278 0.79 -4.25 24.37
C GLY A 278 1.90 -3.83 25.35
N ASP A 279 1.52 -3.71 26.62
CA ASP A 279 2.48 -3.60 27.72
C ASP A 279 3.23 -4.94 27.95
N THR A 280 4.08 -4.98 28.97
CA THR A 280 4.87 -6.19 29.28
C THR A 280 4.01 -7.43 29.57
N ALA A 281 2.87 -7.26 30.24
CA ALA A 281 2.01 -8.36 30.62
C ALA A 281 1.16 -8.85 29.44
N VAL A 282 0.67 -7.93 28.60
CA VAL A 282 -0.01 -8.26 27.33
C VAL A 282 0.94 -8.99 26.38
N LYS A 283 2.18 -8.52 26.25
CA LYS A 283 3.22 -9.19 25.45
C LYS A 283 3.48 -10.62 25.95
N ALA A 284 3.62 -10.80 27.26
CA ALA A 284 3.79 -12.12 27.83
C ALA A 284 2.62 -13.07 27.52
N ALA A 285 1.38 -12.57 27.54
CA ALA A 285 0.19 -13.35 27.23
C ALA A 285 0.09 -13.72 25.73
N LEU A 286 0.58 -12.86 24.83
CA LEU A 286 0.52 -13.07 23.37
C LEU A 286 1.79 -13.68 22.78
N GLN A 287 2.87 -13.84 23.55
CA GLN A 287 4.21 -14.19 23.05
C GLN A 287 4.21 -15.34 22.05
N LEU A 288 3.61 -16.48 22.41
CA LEU A 288 3.60 -17.67 21.54
C LEU A 288 2.75 -17.46 20.29
N ALA A 289 1.60 -16.80 20.42
CA ALA A 289 0.75 -16.48 19.28
C ALA A 289 1.47 -15.51 18.33
N TYR A 290 2.22 -14.54 18.87
CA TYR A 290 3.02 -13.60 18.09
C TYR A 290 4.14 -14.31 17.33
N GLU A 291 4.91 -15.18 17.99
CA GLU A 291 5.98 -15.97 17.37
C GLU A 291 5.47 -16.82 16.20
N ASP A 292 4.28 -17.38 16.32
CA ASP A 292 3.62 -18.11 15.24
C ASP A 292 3.11 -17.16 14.15
N ALA A 293 2.38 -16.11 14.50
CA ALA A 293 1.77 -15.14 13.59
C ALA A 293 2.80 -14.47 12.64
N ILE A 294 4.00 -14.15 13.13
CA ILE A 294 5.05 -13.53 12.30
C ILE A 294 5.64 -14.47 11.22
N THR A 295 5.30 -15.76 11.25
CA THR A 295 5.71 -16.77 10.25
C THR A 295 4.60 -17.12 9.25
N ARG A 296 3.37 -16.67 9.50
CA ARG A 296 2.24 -16.96 8.61
C ARG A 296 2.30 -16.26 7.24
N PRO A 297 2.92 -15.08 7.07
CA PRO A 297 3.07 -14.48 5.74
C PRO A 297 3.77 -15.39 4.72
N GLU A 298 4.67 -16.26 5.17
CA GLU A 298 5.38 -17.22 4.34
C GLU A 298 4.48 -18.32 3.76
N THR A 299 3.27 -18.51 4.31
CA THR A 299 2.29 -19.50 3.84
C THR A 299 1.35 -18.95 2.78
N LEU A 300 1.32 -17.63 2.58
CA LEU A 300 0.36 -16.96 1.71
C LEU A 300 0.74 -17.13 0.23
N GLU A 301 -0.22 -17.55 -0.59
CA GLU A 301 -0.05 -17.70 -2.05
C GLU A 301 0.00 -16.35 -2.81
N ARG A 302 -0.48 -15.29 -2.17
CA ARG A 302 -0.61 -13.92 -2.68
C ARG A 302 -0.58 -12.93 -1.52
N TYR A 303 -0.25 -11.67 -1.79
CA TYR A 303 -0.18 -10.57 -0.82
C TYR A 303 0.84 -10.80 0.32
N ASN A 304 1.79 -11.71 0.16
CA ASN A 304 2.78 -12.02 1.20
C ASN A 304 3.61 -10.77 1.59
N HIS A 305 3.98 -9.92 0.63
CA HIS A 305 4.82 -8.75 0.89
C HIS A 305 4.10 -7.67 1.68
N ILE A 306 2.86 -7.34 1.32
CA ILE A 306 2.04 -6.42 2.11
C ILE A 306 1.70 -7.01 3.49
N ALA A 307 1.48 -8.33 3.59
CA ALA A 307 1.29 -8.98 4.87
C ALA A 307 2.52 -8.88 5.78
N ILE A 308 3.72 -9.10 5.24
CA ILE A 308 4.98 -8.89 5.96
C ILE A 308 5.09 -7.44 6.44
N HIS A 309 4.71 -6.47 5.61
CA HIS A 309 4.73 -5.07 5.98
C HIS A 309 3.79 -4.78 7.16
N HIS A 310 2.56 -5.28 7.14
CA HIS A 310 1.63 -5.09 8.26
C HIS A 310 2.06 -5.80 9.54
N ILE A 311 2.62 -7.00 9.42
CA ILE A 311 2.90 -7.88 10.55
C ILE A 311 4.28 -7.60 11.17
N ARG A 312 5.31 -7.24 10.39
CA ARG A 312 6.72 -7.23 10.84
C ARG A 312 7.47 -5.92 10.62
N ASN A 313 6.88 -4.90 9.99
CA ASN A 313 7.57 -3.63 9.79
C ASN A 313 7.87 -2.93 11.12
N ASP A 314 8.91 -2.10 11.19
CA ASP A 314 9.29 -1.36 12.42
C ASP A 314 8.17 -0.40 12.87
N THR A 315 7.48 0.20 11.90
CA THR A 315 6.28 0.99 12.12
C THR A 315 5.06 0.08 12.22
N VAL A 316 4.24 0.28 13.25
CA VAL A 316 2.94 -0.40 13.39
C VAL A 316 1.94 0.31 12.49
N VAL A 317 1.40 -0.40 11.51
CA VAL A 317 0.30 0.07 10.67
C VAL A 317 -1.00 -0.26 11.37
N MET A 318 -1.83 0.75 11.61
CA MET A 318 -3.06 0.66 12.41
C MET A 318 -4.25 1.22 11.64
N GLY A 319 -5.46 0.82 12.05
CA GLY A 319 -6.70 1.28 11.44
C GLY A 319 -6.95 0.67 10.06
N ASP A 320 -8.03 1.08 9.40
CA ASP A 320 -8.63 0.32 8.32
C ASP A 320 -8.16 0.77 6.94
N ILE A 321 -7.72 -0.20 6.14
CA ILE A 321 -7.18 0.04 4.80
C ILE A 321 -8.23 0.64 3.87
N HIS A 322 -9.51 0.26 4.00
CA HIS A 322 -10.56 0.70 3.09
C HIS A 322 -11.95 0.76 3.72
N THR A 323 -12.83 1.58 3.14
CA THR A 323 -14.20 1.82 3.62
C THR A 323 -15.04 0.55 3.81
N PRO A 324 -15.00 -0.47 2.92
CA PRO A 324 -15.70 -1.72 3.18
C PRO A 324 -15.28 -2.43 4.48
N ALA A 325 -13.99 -2.42 4.81
CA ALA A 325 -13.49 -3.03 6.05
C ALA A 325 -13.94 -2.22 7.27
N HIS A 326 -13.80 -0.88 7.20
CA HIS A 326 -14.26 0.02 8.24
C HIS A 326 -15.75 -0.15 8.56
N ASN A 327 -16.60 -0.28 7.52
CA ASN A 327 -18.03 -0.53 7.69
C ASN A 327 -18.32 -1.93 8.25
N ARG A 328 -17.50 -2.94 7.92
CA ARG A 328 -17.69 -4.29 8.45
C ARG A 328 -17.37 -4.35 9.95
N MET A 329 -16.33 -3.65 10.41
CA MET A 329 -15.96 -3.62 11.83
C MET A 329 -17.06 -3.05 12.73
N ARG A 330 -17.75 -2.02 12.26
CA ARG A 330 -18.93 -1.43 12.93
C ARG A 330 -20.04 -2.45 13.23
N GLN A 331 -20.10 -3.55 12.48
CA GLN A 331 -21.07 -4.63 12.64
C GLN A 331 -20.56 -5.80 13.51
N LEU A 332 -19.32 -5.72 14.00
CA LEU A 332 -18.65 -6.82 14.71
C LEU A 332 -18.07 -6.40 16.08
N VAL A 333 -17.81 -5.10 16.27
CA VAL A 333 -17.31 -4.56 17.54
C VAL A 333 -18.46 -4.03 18.38
N VAL A 334 -18.44 -4.37 19.66
CA VAL A 334 -19.42 -3.89 20.65
C VAL A 334 -18.82 -2.68 21.38
N ALA A 335 -19.50 -1.54 21.31
CA ALA A 335 -19.13 -0.31 22.00
C ALA A 335 -20.39 0.45 22.48
N PRO A 336 -20.94 0.11 23.66
CA PRO A 336 -22.15 0.73 24.19
C PRO A 336 -21.99 2.25 24.35
N GLY A 337 -22.97 3.01 23.85
CA GLY A 337 -22.96 4.47 23.86
C GLY A 337 -22.30 5.10 22.63
N ASN A 338 -21.61 4.32 21.79
CA ASN A 338 -21.08 4.77 20.53
C ASN A 338 -22.01 4.32 19.38
N PRO A 339 -22.81 5.23 18.78
CA PRO A 339 -23.85 4.86 17.81
C PRO A 339 -23.31 4.32 16.48
N ALA A 340 -21.99 4.40 16.25
CA ALA A 340 -21.37 3.85 15.05
C ALA A 340 -21.15 2.32 15.13
N TYR A 341 -21.26 1.72 16.32
CA TYR A 341 -20.93 0.30 16.59
C TYR A 341 -22.12 -0.44 17.22
N LEU A 342 -21.97 -1.75 17.41
CA LEU A 342 -22.98 -2.56 18.12
C LEU A 342 -23.06 -2.12 19.58
N GLN A 343 -24.27 -2.08 20.13
CA GLN A 343 -24.53 -1.73 21.52
C GLN A 343 -24.49 -2.94 22.44
N SER A 344 -24.59 -4.16 21.92
CA SER A 344 -24.47 -5.39 22.72
C SER A 344 -24.21 -6.63 21.87
N PHE A 345 -23.82 -7.73 22.54
CA PHE A 345 -23.79 -9.05 21.91
C PHE A 345 -25.19 -9.54 21.45
N ALA A 346 -26.26 -9.16 22.17
CA ALA A 346 -27.62 -9.54 21.78
C ALA A 346 -28.03 -8.87 20.45
N GLU A 347 -27.62 -7.62 20.24
CA GLU A 347 -27.83 -6.92 18.96
C GLU A 347 -27.07 -7.60 17.82
N TYR A 348 -25.84 -8.07 18.06
CA TYR A 348 -25.12 -8.89 17.07
C TYR A 348 -25.91 -10.15 16.72
N GLU A 349 -26.43 -10.88 17.71
CA GLU A 349 -27.20 -12.10 17.47
C GLU A 349 -28.48 -11.86 16.65
N GLU A 350 -29.12 -10.70 16.82
CA GLU A 350 -30.28 -10.28 16.02
C GLU A 350 -29.90 -9.89 14.59
N ASN A 351 -28.77 -9.19 14.42
CA ASN A 351 -28.36 -8.58 13.16
C ASN A 351 -27.39 -9.44 12.32
N LYS A 352 -26.86 -10.54 12.86
CA LYS A 352 -25.88 -11.37 12.17
C LYS A 352 -26.45 -11.92 10.86
N ARG A 353 -25.59 -12.01 9.84
CA ARG A 353 -25.99 -12.49 8.51
C ARG A 353 -26.45 -13.95 8.59
N SER A 354 -27.68 -14.21 8.17
CA SER A 354 -28.18 -15.58 8.05
C SER A 354 -27.46 -16.35 6.93
N ALA A 355 -27.49 -17.69 6.98
CA ALA A 355 -26.93 -18.52 5.90
C ALA A 355 -27.56 -18.20 4.53
N PHE A 356 -28.85 -17.85 4.50
CA PHE A 356 -29.54 -17.40 3.28
C PHE A 356 -28.98 -16.07 2.76
N ALA A 357 -28.75 -15.10 3.65
CA ALA A 357 -28.18 -13.81 3.28
C ALA A 357 -26.76 -13.97 2.72
N LEU A 358 -25.91 -14.78 3.35
CA LEU A 358 -24.57 -15.10 2.86
C LEU A 358 -24.60 -15.72 1.46
N LYS A 359 -25.43 -16.76 1.26
CA LYS A 359 -25.58 -17.40 -0.04
C LYS A 359 -26.05 -16.43 -1.13
N THR A 360 -26.97 -15.53 -0.78
CA THR A 360 -27.48 -14.51 -1.71
C THR A 360 -26.38 -13.54 -2.13
N ILE A 361 -25.58 -13.05 -1.17
CA ILE A 361 -24.45 -12.16 -1.45
C ILE A 361 -23.44 -12.84 -2.39
N ASP A 362 -23.09 -14.10 -2.10
CA ASP A 362 -22.12 -14.85 -2.90
C ASP A 362 -22.63 -15.08 -4.35
N ILE A 363 -23.91 -15.43 -4.53
CA ILE A 363 -24.52 -15.58 -5.87
C ILE A 363 -24.46 -14.25 -6.65
N VAL A 364 -24.85 -13.14 -6.01
CA VAL A 364 -24.83 -11.83 -6.65
C VAL A 364 -23.41 -11.42 -7.04
N TYR A 365 -22.43 -11.69 -6.18
CA TYR A 365 -21.02 -11.43 -6.45
C TYR A 365 -20.49 -12.26 -7.64
N ARG A 366 -20.78 -13.57 -7.67
CA ARG A 366 -20.40 -14.45 -8.79
C ARG A 366 -21.05 -14.04 -10.10
N ALA A 367 -22.32 -13.61 -10.07
CA ALA A 367 -23.00 -13.11 -11.25
C ALA A 367 -22.34 -11.83 -11.77
N LYS A 368 -22.03 -10.87 -10.88
CA LYS A 368 -21.35 -9.61 -11.24
C LYS A 368 -19.99 -9.88 -11.89
N THR A 369 -19.14 -10.67 -11.23
CA THR A 369 -17.80 -11.00 -11.72
C THR A 369 -17.82 -11.75 -13.05
N PHE A 370 -18.78 -12.66 -13.26
CA PHE A 370 -18.98 -13.32 -14.56
C PHE A 370 -19.26 -12.32 -15.67
N PHE A 371 -20.17 -11.36 -15.46
CA PHE A 371 -20.51 -10.37 -16.49
C PHE A 371 -19.41 -9.31 -16.72
N GLU A 372 -18.65 -8.94 -15.68
CA GLU A 372 -17.49 -8.04 -15.82
C GLU A 372 -16.34 -8.68 -16.62
N GLY A 373 -16.21 -10.01 -16.65
CA GLY A 373 -15.19 -10.70 -17.45
C GLY A 373 -15.52 -10.86 -18.95
N PHE A 374 -16.73 -10.50 -19.41
CA PHE A 374 -17.12 -10.50 -20.84
C PHE A 374 -17.11 -9.11 -21.49
N LEU A 375 -17.02 -8.06 -20.68
CA LEU A 375 -16.87 -6.67 -21.12
C LEU A 375 -15.38 -6.31 -21.14
#